data_AF-A0A7C1TN43-F1
#
_entry.id   AF-A0A7C1TN43-F1
#
_cell.length_a   1.000
_cell.length_b   1.000
_cell.length_c   1.000
_cell.angle_alpha   90.00
_cell.angle_beta   90.00
_cell.angle_gamma   90.00
#
_symmetry.space_group_name_H-M   'P 1'
#
loop_
_entity.id
_entity.type
_entity.pdbx_description
1 polymer ?
#
loop_
_entity_poly.entity_id
_entity_poly.type
_entity_poly.pdbx_seq_one_letter_code
_entity_poly.pdbx_strand_id
1 'polypeptide(L)' 'MDTIEQELRRFVIDNFLFGRNNGFADSDSFLESGIIDSTGVLELVAFLEERYRIDVVDEELIPE' A
#
# COMPACT_ATOMS: atom_id res chain seq x y z
N MET A 1 -15.42 -12.56 5.38
CA MET A 1 -14.07 -12.69 5.95
C MET A 1 -13.19 -11.94 4.99
N ASP A 2 -13.13 -10.63 5.12
CA ASP A 2 -12.24 -9.80 4.32
C ASP A 2 -10.81 -10.15 4.76
N THR A 3 -9.96 -10.48 3.79
CA THR A 3 -8.56 -10.77 4.04
C THR A 3 -7.79 -9.46 4.25
N ILE A 4 -6.65 -9.53 4.96
CA ILE A 4 -5.73 -8.39 5.15
C ILE A 4 -5.41 -7.70 3.82
N GLU A 5 -5.22 -8.51 2.76
CA GLU A 5 -4.98 -8.04 1.39
C GLU A 5 -6.12 -7.16 0.83
N GLN A 6 -7.39 -7.53 1.07
CA GLN A 6 -8.53 -6.71 0.64
C GLN A 6 -8.63 -5.39 1.40
N GLU A 7 -8.28 -5.42 2.69
CA GLU A 7 -8.27 -4.21 3.52
C GLU A 7 -7.19 -3.23 3.07
N LEU A 8 -5.97 -3.73 2.85
CA LEU A 8 -4.84 -2.97 2.30
C LEU A 8 -5.16 -2.42 0.92
N ARG A 9 -5.73 -3.24 0.03
CA ARG A 9 -6.13 -2.79 -1.31
C ARG A 9 -7.15 -1.66 -1.23
N ARG A 10 -8.14 -1.77 -0.33
CA ARG A 10 -9.13 -0.69 -0.11
C ARG A 10 -8.44 0.58 0.39
N PHE A 11 -7.55 0.46 1.38
CA PHE A 11 -6.80 1.59 1.93
C PHE A 11 -6.00 2.30 0.82
N VAL A 12 -5.27 1.54 0.00
CA VAL A 12 -4.47 2.10 -1.08
C VAL A 12 -5.35 2.80 -2.13
N ILE A 13 -6.47 2.18 -2.51
CA ILE A 13 -7.40 2.78 -3.49
C ILE A 13 -8.05 4.07 -2.95
N ASP A 14 -8.46 4.07 -1.69
CA ASP A 14 -9.16 5.20 -1.07
C ASP A 14 -8.22 6.38 -0.82
N ASN A 15 -7.01 6.10 -0.31
CA ASN A 15 -6.03 7.14 0.06
C ASN A 15 -5.20 7.64 -1.13
N PHE A 16 -4.79 6.76 -2.06
CA PHE A 16 -3.87 7.15 -3.16
C PHE A 16 -4.56 7.23 -4.52
N LEU A 17 -5.49 6.33 -4.84
CA LEU A 17 -6.17 6.34 -6.14
C LEU A 17 -7.44 7.19 -6.17
N PHE A 18 -7.81 7.86 -5.07
CA PHE A 18 -9.05 8.64 -4.94
C PHE A 18 -10.30 7.84 -5.36
N GLY A 19 -10.32 6.53 -5.06
CA GLY A 19 -11.41 5.65 -5.46
C GLY A 19 -11.41 5.25 -6.95
N ARG A 20 -10.39 5.62 -7.74
CA ARG A 20 -10.17 5.00 -9.06
C ARG A 20 -9.67 3.58 -8.87
N ASN A 21 -10.61 2.64 -8.90
CA ASN A 21 -10.32 1.22 -8.89
C ASN A 21 -9.70 0.80 -10.24
N ASN A 22 -8.42 1.11 -10.44
CA ASN A 22 -7.70 0.70 -11.65
C ASN A 22 -7.16 -0.74 -11.54
N GLY A 23 -7.55 -1.49 -10.49
CA GLY A 23 -7.33 -2.94 -10.41
C GLY A 23 -5.87 -3.33 -10.61
N PHE A 24 -5.00 -2.94 -9.68
CA PHE A 24 -3.62 -3.39 -9.69
C PHE A 24 -3.52 -4.85 -9.24
N ALA A 25 -2.58 -5.58 -9.82
CA ALA A 25 -2.27 -6.94 -9.41
C ALA A 25 -1.44 -6.93 -8.11
N ASP A 26 -1.47 -8.04 -7.37
CA ASP A 26 -0.66 -8.21 -6.15
C ASP A 26 0.86 -8.24 -6.42
N SER A 27 1.24 -8.37 -7.70
CA SER A 27 2.63 -8.33 -8.16
C SER A 27 2.96 -7.07 -8.97
N ASP A 28 2.04 -6.10 -9.01
CA ASP A 28 2.27 -4.82 -9.68
C ASP A 28 3.10 -3.91 -8.78
N SER A 29 4.16 -3.30 -9.31
CA SER A 29 4.95 -2.33 -8.56
C SER A 29 4.14 -1.06 -8.36
N PHE A 30 3.84 -0.69 -7.10
CA PHE A 30 3.04 0.49 -6.80
C PHE A 30 3.69 1.80 -7.24
N LEU A 31 5.03 1.86 -7.17
CA LEU A 31 5.81 3.01 -7.60
C LEU A 31 5.87 3.08 -9.13
N GLU A 32 6.16 1.96 -9.81
CA GLU A 32 6.28 1.94 -11.27
C GLU A 32 4.93 2.16 -11.98
N SER A 33 3.86 1.61 -11.42
CA SER A 33 2.48 1.77 -11.89
C SER A 33 1.92 3.17 -11.59
N GLY A 34 2.62 3.98 -10.79
CA GLY A 34 2.20 5.33 -10.37
C GLY A 34 0.97 5.32 -9.47
N ILE A 35 0.76 4.23 -8.73
CA ILE A 35 -0.35 4.06 -7.78
C ILE A 35 -0.03 4.78 -6.47
N ILE A 36 1.22 4.62 -6.01
CA ILE A 36 1.74 5.24 -4.80
C ILE A 36 3.03 5.97 -5.17
N ASP A 37 3.22 7.20 -4.67
CA ASP A 37 4.49 7.92 -4.76
C ASP A 37 5.41 7.56 -3.58
N SER A 38 6.69 7.93 -3.65
CA SER A 38 7.65 7.71 -2.55
C SER A 38 7.17 8.24 -1.18
N THR A 39 6.34 9.28 -1.16
CA THR A 39 5.74 9.81 0.08
C THR A 39 4.59 8.94 0.57
N GLY A 40 3.79 8.36 -0.33
CA GLY A 40 2.66 7.52 0.03
C GLY A 40 3.08 6.16 0.60
N VAL A 41 4.26 5.66 0.23
CA VAL A 41 4.82 4.43 0.82
C VAL A 41 5.01 4.59 2.33
N LEU A 42 5.49 5.75 2.79
CA LEU A 42 5.66 6.04 4.22
C LEU A 42 4.32 6.08 4.97
N GLU A 43 3.27 6.62 4.35
CA GLU A 43 1.92 6.60 4.93
C GLU A 43 1.35 5.19 5.01
N LEU A 44 1.60 4.36 3.99
CA LEU A 44 1.19 2.95 3.99
C LEU A 44 1.90 2.18 5.10
N VAL A 45 3.21 2.40 5.27
CA VAL A 45 3.99 1.82 6.36
C VAL A 45 3.43 2.26 7.71
N ALA A 46 3.27 3.55 7.95
CA ALA A 46 2.73 4.06 9.21
C ALA A 46 1.34 3.48 9.53
N PHE A 47 0.48 3.32 8.51
CA PHE A 47 -0.82 2.66 8.65
C PHE A 47 -0.67 1.20 9.07
N LEU A 48 0.23 0.45 8.44
CA LEU A 48 0.50 -0.95 8.76
C LEU A 48 1.01 -1.10 10.19
N GLU A 49 1.96 -0.25 10.60
CA GLU A 49 2.53 -0.25 11.94
C GLU A 49 1.47 0.10 13.00
N GLU A 50 0.62 1.10 12.76
CA GLU A 50 -0.43 1.48 13.69
C GLU A 50 -1.54 0.41 13.77
N ARG A 51 -2.01 -0.08 12.61
CA ARG A 51 -3.14 -1.01 12.51
C ARG A 51 -2.79 -2.41 12.99
N TYR A 52 -1.65 -2.93 12.54
CA TYR A 52 -1.23 -4.31 12.80
C TYR A 52 -0.19 -4.41 13.91
N ARG A 53 0.28 -3.28 14.48
CA ARG A 53 1.30 -3.25 15.53
C ARG A 53 2.58 -3.98 15.12
N ILE A 54 2.92 -3.90 13.84
CA ILE A 54 4.17 -4.40 13.27
C ILE A 54 5.18 -3.25 13.14
N ASP A 55 6.44 -3.59 12.92
CA ASP A 55 7.52 -2.65 12.63
C ASP A 55 7.95 -2.97 11.19
N VAL A 56 7.94 -1.97 10.31
CA VAL A 56 8.35 -2.16 8.90
C VAL A 56 9.62 -1.37 8.69
N VAL A 57 10.74 -2.07 8.56
CA VAL A 57 12.06 -1.45 8.39
C VAL A 57 12.23 -0.98 6.94
N ASP A 58 12.88 0.18 6.74
CA ASP A 58 13.17 0.72 5.40
C ASP A 58 13.93 -0.27 4.51
N GLU A 59 14.76 -1.15 5.10
CA GLU A 59 15.50 -2.20 4.37
C GLU A 59 14.59 -3.30 3.77
N GLU A 60 13.36 -3.43 4.25
CA GLU A 60 12.35 -4.34 3.70
C GLU A 60 11.52 -3.69 2.57
N LEU A 61 11.64 -2.37 2.39
CA LEU A 61 10.98 -1.65 1.29
C LEU A 61 11.78 -1.86 0.00
N ILE A 62 11.29 -2.76 -0.84
CA ILE A 62 11.87 -3.01 -2.15
C ILE A 62 11.19 -2.07 -3.16
N PRO A 63 11.95 -1.23 -3.89
CA PRO A 63 11.39 -0.31 -4.88
C PRO A 63 10.93 -0.99 -6.18
N GLU A 64 11.22 -2.28 -6.34
CA GLU A 64 10.95 -3.11 -7.53
C GLU A 64 9.82 -4.11 -7.29
#